data_AF-A0A382WJZ1-F1
#
_entry.id   AF-A0A382WJZ1-F1
#
_cell.length_a   1.000
_cell.length_b   1.000
_cell.length_c   1.000
_cell.angle_alpha   90.00
_cell.angle_beta   90.00
_cell.angle_gamma   90.00
#
_symmetry.space_group_name_H-M   'P 1'
#
loop_
_entity.id
_entity.type
_entity.pdbx_description
1 polymer ?
#
loop_
_entity_poly.entity_id
_entity_poly.type
_entity_poly.pdbx_seq_one_letter_code
_entity_poly.pdbx_strand_id
1 'polypeptide(L)'
;KTAYGELLGLFPEMAQGKGRDRGKVDVIADQPMTYGLVLSAEALRYRALPTDEGKRRVRQATRWLLDNSRLAEDGKIGWGLPFAWNEYPQHTGYTITTAVVLEGLLDALTLGDFWKKEESERILKAVREAQVRWCREMWVENHAGGYFHYSTHDAGPGWFCVNAPAMFLGAMARFHAEHASAASATERKMLAERMDKLARAIVATVELREGAPYWKYIIPPNKYKSDRPNDLVHQVYILWGVEHYRDARNTVKLPWNRAGAMESLERFWKDGTLRFF
;
A
#
# COMPACT_ATOMS: atom_id res chain seq x y z
N LYS A 1 22.26 -17.08 -11.32
CA LYS A 1 20.84 -16.72 -11.09
C LYS A 1 20.81 -15.30 -10.52
N THR A 2 19.85 -14.47 -10.89
CA THR A 2 19.70 -13.13 -10.27
C THR A 2 19.01 -13.29 -8.91
N ALA A 3 19.23 -12.36 -7.97
CA ALA A 3 18.56 -12.37 -6.67
C ALA A 3 17.02 -12.42 -6.82
N TYR A 4 16.48 -11.75 -7.83
CA TYR A 4 15.06 -11.81 -8.15
C TYR A 4 14.60 -13.19 -8.64
N GLY A 5 15.39 -13.86 -9.48
CA GLY A 5 15.07 -15.23 -9.92
C GLY A 5 15.10 -16.25 -8.76
N GLU A 6 15.95 -16.04 -7.77
CA GLU A 6 15.98 -16.84 -6.55
C GLU A 6 14.75 -16.58 -5.67
N LEU A 7 14.34 -15.31 -5.52
CA LEU A 7 13.10 -14.93 -4.84
C LEU A 7 11.87 -15.56 -5.49
N LEU A 8 11.76 -15.49 -6.83
CA LEU A 8 10.64 -16.11 -7.55
C LEU A 8 10.59 -17.63 -7.38
N GLY A 9 11.75 -18.27 -7.20
CA GLY A 9 11.85 -19.71 -6.91
C GLY A 9 11.26 -20.12 -5.56
N LEU A 10 11.00 -19.18 -4.65
CA LEU A 10 10.34 -19.44 -3.36
C LEU A 10 8.82 -19.59 -3.49
N PHE A 11 8.22 -19.17 -4.61
CA PHE A 11 6.78 -19.17 -4.82
C PHE A 11 6.39 -20.11 -5.97
N PRO A 12 5.34 -20.92 -5.81
CA PRO A 12 4.81 -21.73 -6.90
C PRO A 12 4.44 -20.85 -8.11
N GLU A 13 4.80 -21.28 -9.33
CA GLU A 13 4.54 -20.49 -10.56
C GLU A 13 3.06 -20.11 -10.68
N MET A 14 2.16 -21.04 -10.35
CA MET A 14 0.70 -20.90 -10.44
C MET A 14 0.04 -20.28 -9.20
N ALA A 15 0.80 -20.02 -8.12
CA ALA A 15 0.28 -19.50 -6.86
C ALA A 15 1.32 -18.55 -6.23
N GLN A 16 1.54 -17.41 -6.86
CA GLN A 16 2.72 -16.58 -6.67
C GLN A 16 2.74 -15.82 -5.33
N GLY A 17 1.59 -15.69 -4.68
CA GLY A 17 1.50 -15.19 -3.31
C GLY A 17 1.40 -16.30 -2.27
N LYS A 18 1.46 -17.59 -2.66
CA LYS A 18 1.40 -18.71 -1.72
C LYS A 18 2.76 -18.95 -1.11
N GLY A 19 2.87 -18.73 0.19
CA GLY A 19 4.13 -18.86 0.92
C GLY A 19 3.95 -18.88 2.43
N ARG A 20 5.08 -18.96 3.12
CA ARG A 20 5.15 -18.88 4.59
C ARG A 20 5.18 -17.43 5.04
N ASP A 21 4.50 -17.13 6.13
CA ASP A 21 4.63 -15.84 6.82
C ASP A 21 5.58 -15.98 8.01
N ARG A 22 6.39 -14.95 8.29
CA ARG A 22 7.34 -14.98 9.40
C ARG A 22 6.65 -15.12 10.77
N GLY A 23 5.45 -14.58 10.92
CA GLY A 23 4.64 -14.69 12.14
C GLY A 23 3.95 -16.05 12.29
N LYS A 24 3.85 -16.84 11.22
CA LYS A 24 3.21 -18.17 11.18
C LYS A 24 3.93 -19.09 10.20
N VAL A 25 5.18 -19.45 10.50
CA VAL A 25 6.06 -20.20 9.59
C VAL A 25 5.54 -21.58 9.19
N ASP A 26 4.67 -22.16 10.02
CA ASP A 26 4.04 -23.46 9.79
C ASP A 26 2.82 -23.40 8.87
N VAL A 27 2.35 -22.20 8.53
CA VAL A 27 1.20 -21.97 7.66
C VAL A 27 1.68 -21.56 6.28
N ILE A 28 1.35 -22.37 5.27
CA ILE A 28 1.50 -22.02 3.85
C ILE A 28 0.14 -21.58 3.35
N ALA A 29 0.00 -20.30 3.03
CA ALA A 29 -1.26 -19.74 2.57
C ALA A 29 -1.03 -18.68 1.49
N ASP A 30 -2.10 -18.40 0.75
CA ASP A 30 -2.14 -17.32 -0.23
C ASP A 30 -2.19 -15.96 0.47
N GLN A 31 -1.15 -15.15 0.25
CA GLN A 31 -0.99 -13.84 0.89
C GLN A 31 -1.24 -12.73 -0.13
N PRO A 32 -2.29 -11.91 0.03
CA PRO A 32 -2.60 -10.86 -0.93
C PRO A 32 -1.49 -9.84 -1.13
N MET A 33 -0.78 -9.46 -0.06
CA MET A 33 0.34 -8.52 -0.15
C MET A 33 1.45 -9.08 -1.06
N THR A 34 1.78 -10.37 -0.94
CA THR A 34 2.76 -11.03 -1.80
C THR A 34 2.31 -11.04 -3.25
N TYR A 35 1.04 -11.34 -3.52
CA TYR A 35 0.48 -11.21 -4.88
C TYR A 35 0.60 -9.78 -5.42
N GLY A 36 0.34 -8.75 -4.61
CA GLY A 36 0.50 -7.34 -4.98
C GLY A 36 1.95 -6.99 -5.33
N LEU A 37 2.92 -7.40 -4.49
CA LEU A 37 4.35 -7.16 -4.71
C LEU A 37 4.86 -7.88 -5.96
N VAL A 38 4.52 -9.15 -6.14
CA VAL A 38 4.92 -9.92 -7.34
C VAL A 38 4.28 -9.31 -8.58
N LEU A 39 3.00 -8.90 -8.53
CA LEU A 39 2.34 -8.26 -9.66
C LEU A 39 3.04 -6.96 -10.06
N SER A 40 3.35 -6.09 -9.09
CA SER A 40 4.08 -4.84 -9.34
C SER A 40 5.43 -5.12 -10.00
N ALA A 41 6.23 -6.02 -9.42
CA ALA A 41 7.55 -6.36 -9.94
C ALA A 41 7.48 -6.98 -11.35
N GLU A 42 6.55 -7.91 -11.59
CA GLU A 42 6.39 -8.58 -12.87
C GLU A 42 5.80 -7.65 -13.94
N ALA A 43 4.92 -6.71 -13.60
CA ALA A 43 4.44 -5.70 -14.53
C ALA A 43 5.59 -4.80 -14.99
N LEU A 44 6.39 -4.29 -14.06
CA LEU A 44 7.57 -3.47 -14.37
C LEU A 44 8.61 -4.26 -15.19
N ARG A 45 8.89 -5.51 -14.79
CA ARG A 45 9.83 -6.38 -15.52
C ARG A 45 9.32 -6.69 -16.92
N TYR A 46 8.06 -7.05 -17.08
CA TYR A 46 7.46 -7.36 -18.38
C TYR A 46 7.48 -6.14 -19.31
N ARG A 47 7.23 -4.93 -18.78
CA ARG A 47 7.34 -3.69 -19.55
C ARG A 47 8.75 -3.46 -20.11
N ALA A 48 9.79 -3.79 -19.32
CA ALA A 48 11.17 -3.64 -19.74
C ALA A 48 11.67 -4.81 -20.61
N LEU A 49 11.21 -6.03 -20.34
CA LEU A 49 11.61 -7.27 -21.00
C LEU A 49 10.40 -8.22 -21.12
N PRO A 50 9.62 -8.12 -22.21
CA PRO A 50 8.45 -8.96 -22.41
C PRO A 50 8.85 -10.43 -22.57
N THR A 51 8.30 -11.30 -21.71
CA THR A 51 8.51 -12.75 -21.75
C THR A 51 7.19 -13.50 -21.54
N ASP A 52 7.07 -14.72 -22.06
CA ASP A 52 5.87 -15.54 -21.84
C ASP A 52 5.65 -15.87 -20.37
N GLU A 53 6.73 -16.09 -19.62
CA GLU A 53 6.66 -16.25 -18.17
C GLU A 53 6.06 -15.00 -17.51
N GLY A 54 6.65 -13.81 -17.74
CA GLY A 54 6.15 -12.57 -17.14
C GLY A 54 4.70 -12.27 -17.50
N LYS A 55 4.31 -12.54 -18.76
CA LYS A 55 2.90 -12.45 -19.19
C LYS A 55 1.98 -13.36 -18.38
N ARG A 56 2.37 -14.62 -18.14
CA ARG A 56 1.59 -15.56 -17.30
C ARG A 56 1.52 -15.07 -15.86
N ARG A 57 2.65 -14.62 -15.29
CA ARG A 57 2.72 -14.15 -13.89
C ARG A 57 1.80 -12.96 -13.64
N VAL A 58 1.91 -11.92 -14.47
CA VAL A 58 1.04 -10.74 -14.41
C VAL A 58 -0.43 -11.16 -14.45
N ARG A 59 -0.84 -11.97 -15.45
CA ARG A 59 -2.23 -12.40 -15.59
C ARG A 59 -2.74 -13.21 -14.40
N GLN A 60 -1.92 -14.12 -13.87
CA GLN A 60 -2.31 -14.97 -12.74
C GLN A 60 -2.45 -14.17 -11.45
N ALA A 61 -1.47 -13.32 -11.12
CA ALA A 61 -1.52 -12.49 -9.93
C ALA A 61 -2.70 -11.50 -9.98
N THR A 62 -2.90 -10.81 -11.11
CA THR A 62 -4.07 -9.94 -11.30
C THR A 62 -5.37 -10.71 -11.13
N ARG A 63 -5.52 -11.87 -11.80
CA ARG A 63 -6.74 -12.67 -11.70
C ARG A 63 -7.02 -13.10 -10.26
N TRP A 64 -6.02 -13.61 -9.55
CA TRP A 64 -6.16 -14.03 -8.16
C TRP A 64 -6.61 -12.86 -7.28
N LEU A 65 -5.99 -11.68 -7.42
CA LEU A 65 -6.34 -10.50 -6.65
C LEU A 65 -7.78 -10.03 -6.92
N LEU A 66 -8.24 -10.10 -8.17
CA LEU A 66 -9.62 -9.71 -8.53
C LEU A 66 -10.66 -10.73 -8.05
N ASP A 67 -10.37 -12.02 -8.22
CA ASP A 67 -11.25 -13.12 -7.78
C ASP A 67 -11.35 -13.16 -6.24
N ASN A 68 -10.30 -12.72 -5.53
CA ASN A 68 -10.24 -12.64 -4.07
C ASN A 68 -10.35 -11.19 -3.54
N SER A 69 -10.92 -10.28 -4.33
CA SER A 69 -11.04 -8.86 -3.94
C SER A 69 -11.97 -8.63 -2.76
N ARG A 70 -12.77 -9.61 -2.37
CA ARG A 70 -13.70 -9.58 -1.22
C ARG A 70 -13.32 -10.61 -0.17
N LEU A 71 -12.02 -10.90 -0.05
CA LEU A 71 -11.51 -11.88 0.90
C LEU A 71 -11.67 -11.40 2.34
N ALA A 72 -11.80 -10.09 2.58
CA ALA A 72 -12.07 -9.55 3.91
C ALA A 72 -13.31 -10.21 4.55
N GLU A 73 -13.26 -10.46 5.86
CA GLU A 73 -14.31 -11.19 6.60
C GLU A 73 -15.72 -10.62 6.40
N ASP A 74 -15.83 -9.29 6.24
CA ASP A 74 -17.12 -8.62 6.05
C ASP A 74 -17.69 -8.72 4.62
N GLY A 75 -17.03 -9.48 3.73
CA GLY A 75 -17.44 -9.72 2.34
C GLY A 75 -17.41 -8.48 1.44
N LYS A 76 -16.96 -7.33 1.98
CA LYS A 76 -16.76 -6.10 1.22
C LYS A 76 -15.38 -6.11 0.58
N ILE A 77 -15.17 -5.23 -0.39
CA ILE A 77 -13.90 -5.18 -1.14
C ILE A 77 -12.72 -4.85 -0.21
N GLY A 78 -11.71 -5.70 -0.18
CA GLY A 78 -10.55 -5.64 0.69
C GLY A 78 -9.86 -7.00 0.73
N TRP A 79 -8.55 -6.98 0.98
CA TRP A 79 -7.73 -8.17 0.98
C TRP A 79 -7.27 -8.50 2.41
N GLY A 80 -7.91 -9.51 3.00
CA GLY A 80 -7.63 -9.93 4.37
C GLY A 80 -6.41 -10.84 4.47
N LEU A 81 -5.72 -10.83 5.63
CA LEU A 81 -4.64 -11.79 5.90
C LEU A 81 -5.19 -13.22 5.99
N PRO A 82 -4.46 -14.24 5.53
CA PRO A 82 -4.95 -15.63 5.54
C PRO A 82 -4.92 -16.28 6.94
N PHE A 83 -4.50 -15.57 7.98
CA PHE A 83 -4.45 -16.04 9.36
C PHE A 83 -4.89 -14.92 10.30
N ALA A 84 -5.28 -15.30 11.52
CA ALA A 84 -5.51 -14.36 12.61
C ALA A 84 -4.18 -13.69 13.02
N TRP A 85 -4.22 -12.38 13.26
CA TRP A 85 -3.06 -11.58 13.65
C TRP A 85 -3.41 -10.75 14.88
N ASN A 86 -2.63 -10.93 15.95
CA ASN A 86 -2.93 -10.43 17.29
C ASN A 86 -4.36 -10.82 17.73
N GLU A 87 -5.17 -9.84 18.14
CA GLU A 87 -6.57 -10.02 18.53
C GLU A 87 -7.55 -10.15 17.35
N TYR A 88 -7.10 -9.92 16.11
CA TYR A 88 -7.98 -9.83 14.96
C TYR A 88 -8.15 -11.17 14.24
N PRO A 89 -9.38 -11.48 13.79
CA PRO A 89 -9.68 -12.76 13.14
C PRO A 89 -8.97 -12.91 11.79
N GLN A 90 -8.92 -14.16 11.34
CA GLN A 90 -8.50 -14.49 9.99
C GLN A 90 -9.32 -13.69 8.98
N HIS A 91 -8.67 -13.27 7.88
CA HIS A 91 -9.26 -12.43 6.85
C HIS A 91 -9.63 -11.00 7.29
N THR A 92 -9.06 -10.51 8.39
CA THR A 92 -9.09 -9.07 8.69
C THR A 92 -8.41 -8.29 7.57
N GLY A 93 -9.12 -7.29 7.01
CA GLY A 93 -8.59 -6.36 6.02
C GLY A 93 -7.67 -5.34 6.69
N TYR A 94 -6.47 -5.16 6.15
CA TYR A 94 -5.53 -4.15 6.63
C TYR A 94 -5.29 -3.08 5.56
N THR A 95 -5.10 -1.84 6.01
CA THR A 95 -4.83 -0.70 5.11
C THR A 95 -3.55 -0.91 4.31
N ILE A 96 -2.49 -1.44 4.92
CA ILE A 96 -1.22 -1.69 4.21
C ILE A 96 -1.35 -2.79 3.15
N THR A 97 -1.99 -3.92 3.47
CA THR A 97 -2.23 -5.02 2.53
C THR A 97 -3.03 -4.53 1.33
N THR A 98 -4.08 -3.75 1.59
CA THR A 98 -4.91 -3.16 0.54
C THR A 98 -4.10 -2.19 -0.30
N ALA A 99 -3.34 -1.28 0.31
CA ALA A 99 -2.50 -0.33 -0.43
C ALA A 99 -1.53 -1.02 -1.40
N VAL A 100 -0.81 -2.03 -0.94
CA VAL A 100 0.16 -2.78 -1.77
C VAL A 100 -0.52 -3.52 -2.92
N VAL A 101 -1.71 -4.09 -2.68
CA VAL A 101 -2.50 -4.71 -3.75
C VAL A 101 -2.93 -3.67 -4.79
N LEU A 102 -3.39 -2.50 -4.35
CA LEU A 102 -3.80 -1.42 -5.25
C LEU A 102 -2.64 -0.94 -6.11
N GLU A 103 -1.44 -0.77 -5.56
CA GLU A 103 -0.23 -0.42 -6.31
C GLU A 103 0.09 -1.47 -7.38
N GLY A 104 0.07 -2.76 -7.03
CA GLY A 104 0.31 -3.82 -8.02
C GLY A 104 -0.72 -3.82 -9.14
N LEU A 105 -2.00 -3.59 -8.83
CA LEU A 105 -3.07 -3.47 -9.83
C LEU A 105 -2.89 -2.24 -10.72
N LEU A 106 -2.45 -1.11 -10.17
CA LEU A 106 -2.14 0.11 -10.92
C LEU A 106 -0.91 -0.08 -11.83
N ASP A 107 0.14 -0.75 -11.34
CA ASP A 107 1.31 -1.10 -12.16
C ASP A 107 0.95 -2.01 -13.32
N ALA A 108 0.06 -2.97 -13.09
CA ALA A 108 -0.47 -3.83 -14.15
C ALA A 108 -1.18 -3.03 -15.25
N LEU A 109 -1.91 -1.96 -14.91
CA LEU A 109 -2.58 -1.10 -15.88
C LEU A 109 -1.60 -0.29 -16.74
N THR A 110 -0.36 -0.09 -16.30
CA THR A 110 0.68 0.58 -17.11
C THR A 110 1.12 -0.23 -18.34
N LEU A 111 0.67 -1.48 -18.47
CA LEU A 111 0.96 -2.34 -19.62
C LEU A 111 0.05 -2.08 -20.85
N GLY A 112 -0.90 -1.13 -20.77
CA GLY A 112 -1.70 -0.68 -21.90
C GLY A 112 -2.44 -1.82 -22.62
N ASP A 113 -2.16 -2.00 -23.90
CA ASP A 113 -2.78 -3.00 -24.80
C ASP A 113 -2.58 -4.47 -24.37
N PHE A 114 -1.82 -4.71 -23.30
CA PHE A 114 -1.74 -6.02 -22.66
C PHE A 114 -3.10 -6.56 -22.20
N TRP A 115 -4.01 -5.67 -21.80
CA TRP A 115 -5.33 -6.00 -21.29
C TRP A 115 -6.41 -5.76 -22.33
N LYS A 116 -7.38 -6.66 -22.41
CA LYS A 116 -8.64 -6.34 -23.07
C LYS A 116 -9.35 -5.24 -22.27
N LYS A 117 -10.19 -4.46 -22.96
CA LYS A 117 -10.94 -3.36 -22.35
C LYS A 117 -11.68 -3.82 -21.08
N GLU A 118 -12.40 -4.93 -21.14
CA GLU A 118 -13.18 -5.46 -20.03
C GLU A 118 -12.29 -5.90 -18.84
N GLU A 119 -11.09 -6.39 -19.12
CA GLU A 119 -10.10 -6.75 -18.08
C GLU A 119 -9.60 -5.49 -17.37
N SER A 120 -9.24 -4.45 -18.12
CA SER A 120 -8.79 -3.18 -17.57
C SER A 120 -9.89 -2.48 -16.75
N GLU A 121 -11.14 -2.50 -17.22
CA GLU A 121 -12.30 -1.95 -16.51
C GLU A 121 -12.57 -2.71 -15.21
N ARG A 122 -12.37 -4.04 -15.20
CA ARG A 122 -12.49 -4.86 -13.98
C ARG A 122 -11.42 -4.50 -12.95
N ILE A 123 -10.17 -4.26 -13.38
CA ILE A 123 -9.09 -3.80 -12.50
C ILE A 123 -9.42 -2.43 -11.92
N LEU A 124 -9.77 -1.47 -12.78
CA LEU A 124 -10.13 -0.11 -12.37
C LEU A 124 -11.32 -0.08 -11.40
N LYS A 125 -12.34 -0.91 -11.64
CA LYS A 125 -13.48 -1.06 -10.75
C LYS A 125 -13.05 -1.51 -9.35
N ALA A 126 -12.19 -2.53 -9.25
CA ALA A 126 -11.69 -3.02 -7.97
C ALA A 126 -10.86 -1.95 -7.24
N VAL A 127 -9.97 -1.26 -7.95
CA VAL A 127 -9.16 -0.17 -7.38
C VAL A 127 -10.04 0.95 -6.83
N ARG A 128 -11.00 1.42 -7.64
CA ARG A 128 -11.96 2.46 -7.24
C ARG A 128 -12.78 2.03 -6.03
N GLU A 129 -13.40 0.85 -6.07
CA GLU A 129 -14.29 0.38 -5.00
C GLU A 129 -13.56 0.28 -3.66
N ALA A 130 -12.30 -0.19 -3.65
CA ALA A 130 -11.48 -0.24 -2.44
C ALA A 130 -11.18 1.16 -1.88
N GLN A 131 -10.74 2.09 -2.72
CA GLN A 131 -10.45 3.47 -2.28
C GLN A 131 -11.70 4.18 -1.76
N VAL A 132 -12.84 4.01 -2.43
CA VAL A 132 -14.13 4.57 -2.01
C VAL A 132 -14.58 3.99 -0.68
N ARG A 133 -14.46 2.66 -0.50
CA ARG A 133 -14.77 2.00 0.78
C ARG A 133 -13.91 2.60 1.91
N TRP A 134 -12.60 2.66 1.73
CA TRP A 134 -11.70 3.21 2.76
C TRP A 134 -12.04 4.65 3.13
N CYS A 135 -12.35 5.49 2.14
CA CYS A 135 -12.75 6.88 2.39
C CYS A 135 -14.08 7.05 3.12
N ARG A 136 -15.00 6.09 2.99
CA ARG A 136 -16.33 6.13 3.60
C ARG A 136 -16.38 5.46 4.97
N GLU A 137 -15.74 4.31 5.10
CA GLU A 137 -15.92 3.41 6.24
C GLU A 137 -14.70 3.38 7.18
N MET A 138 -13.51 3.65 6.65
CA MET A 138 -12.25 3.50 7.40
C MET A 138 -11.65 4.84 7.84
N TRP A 139 -12.29 5.96 7.49
CA TRP A 139 -11.74 7.30 7.71
C TRP A 139 -12.03 7.82 9.12
N VAL A 140 -11.00 8.40 9.75
CA VAL A 140 -11.05 9.08 11.05
C VAL A 140 -10.63 10.54 10.88
N GLU A 141 -11.45 11.47 11.37
CA GLU A 141 -11.09 12.90 11.45
C GLU A 141 -10.26 13.16 12.71
N ASN A 142 -8.97 13.45 12.56
CA ASN A 142 -8.05 13.78 13.66
C ASN A 142 -6.71 14.31 13.12
N HIS A 143 -5.74 14.66 13.98
CA HIS A 143 -4.36 15.04 13.64
C HIS A 143 -4.28 16.13 12.54
N ALA A 144 -5.06 17.21 12.68
CA ALA A 144 -5.13 18.32 11.72
C ALA A 144 -5.63 17.95 10.30
N GLY A 145 -6.21 16.77 10.13
CA GLY A 145 -6.79 16.30 8.88
C GLY A 145 -7.57 15.02 9.13
N GLY A 146 -6.97 13.89 8.77
CA GLY A 146 -7.48 12.59 9.16
C GLY A 146 -6.65 11.46 8.59
N TYR A 147 -7.02 10.23 8.94
CA TYR A 147 -6.31 9.03 8.54
C TYR A 147 -7.25 7.85 8.37
N PHE A 148 -6.75 6.79 7.75
CA PHE A 148 -7.45 5.51 7.68
C PHE A 148 -7.10 4.65 8.89
N HIS A 149 -8.10 3.98 9.47
CA HIS A 149 -7.90 2.91 10.45
C HIS A 149 -6.86 1.89 9.96
N TYR A 150 -6.15 1.26 10.89
CA TYR A 150 -5.11 0.29 10.55
C TYR A 150 -5.72 -0.99 9.98
N SER A 151 -6.83 -1.44 10.57
CA SER A 151 -7.59 -2.63 10.19
C SER A 151 -9.09 -2.39 10.14
N THR A 152 -9.83 -3.22 9.40
CA THR A 152 -11.31 -3.21 9.35
C THR A 152 -11.97 -3.58 10.69
N HIS A 153 -11.20 -4.07 11.65
CA HIS A 153 -11.67 -4.43 12.99
C HIS A 153 -11.35 -3.39 14.06
N ASP A 154 -10.67 -2.29 13.70
CA ASP A 154 -10.37 -1.24 14.65
C ASP A 154 -11.66 -0.50 15.04
N ALA A 155 -12.09 -0.67 16.30
CA ALA A 155 -13.11 0.17 16.90
C ALA A 155 -12.50 1.50 17.38
N GLY A 156 -13.25 2.60 17.27
CA GLY A 156 -12.78 3.94 17.63
C GLY A 156 -12.44 4.11 19.13
N PRO A 157 -11.53 5.03 19.50
CA PRO A 157 -10.69 5.83 18.60
C PRO A 157 -9.54 4.98 18.03
N GLY A 158 -9.47 4.89 16.70
CA GLY A 158 -8.35 4.24 16.02
C GLY A 158 -7.04 4.98 16.31
N TRP A 159 -5.89 4.37 16.02
CA TRP A 159 -4.59 5.04 16.18
C TRP A 159 -3.94 5.25 14.82
N PHE A 160 -3.21 6.36 14.70
CA PHE A 160 -2.59 6.73 13.43
C PHE A 160 -1.23 6.05 13.27
N CYS A 161 -1.23 4.85 12.68
CA CYS A 161 -0.02 4.20 12.16
C CYS A 161 0.34 4.83 10.82
N VAL A 162 1.21 5.84 10.75
CA VAL A 162 1.39 6.68 9.53
C VAL A 162 1.71 5.89 8.26
N ASN A 163 2.49 4.81 8.40
CA ASN A 163 2.95 3.95 7.31
C ASN A 163 1.84 3.41 6.40
N ALA A 164 0.80 2.80 6.95
CA ALA A 164 -0.25 2.15 6.18
C ALA A 164 -1.13 3.16 5.42
N PRO A 165 -1.67 4.22 6.05
CA PRO A 165 -2.39 5.28 5.36
C PRO A 165 -1.53 6.02 4.35
N ALA A 166 -0.23 6.26 4.63
CA ALA A 166 0.65 6.91 3.68
C ALA A 166 0.85 6.06 2.41
N MET A 167 1.09 4.75 2.53
CA MET A 167 1.12 3.88 1.36
C MET A 167 -0.20 3.92 0.58
N PHE A 168 -1.34 3.92 1.29
CA PHE A 168 -2.67 4.02 0.70
C PHE A 168 -2.89 5.36 -0.03
N LEU A 169 -2.36 6.46 0.53
CA LEU A 169 -2.35 7.78 -0.11
C LEU A 169 -1.65 7.73 -1.47
N GLY A 170 -0.54 6.98 -1.59
CA GLY A 170 0.15 6.77 -2.86
C GLY A 170 -0.75 6.14 -3.92
N ALA A 171 -1.41 5.04 -3.57
CA ALA A 171 -2.32 4.34 -4.49
C ALA A 171 -3.51 5.22 -4.90
N MET A 172 -4.04 6.03 -3.97
CA MET A 172 -5.07 7.02 -4.27
C MET A 172 -4.57 8.11 -5.21
N ALA A 173 -3.36 8.63 -4.97
CA ALA A 173 -2.75 9.69 -5.75
C ALA A 173 -2.51 9.25 -7.20
N ARG A 174 -1.96 8.04 -7.39
CA ARG A 174 -1.79 7.42 -8.70
C ARG A 174 -3.10 7.20 -9.42
N PHE A 175 -4.08 6.57 -8.77
CA PHE A 175 -5.41 6.38 -9.36
C PHE A 175 -6.06 7.71 -9.78
N HIS A 176 -5.92 8.75 -8.96
CA HIS A 176 -6.45 10.07 -9.28
C HIS A 176 -5.72 10.73 -10.46
N ALA A 177 -4.39 10.61 -10.57
CA ALA A 177 -3.64 11.19 -11.68
C ALA A 177 -3.86 10.42 -13.00
N GLU A 178 -3.85 9.09 -12.94
CA GLU A 178 -3.79 8.23 -14.11
C GLU A 178 -5.19 7.80 -14.59
N HIS A 179 -6.16 7.71 -13.68
CA HIS A 179 -7.42 6.98 -13.91
C HIS A 179 -8.66 7.64 -13.29
N ALA A 180 -8.63 8.94 -12.98
CA ALA A 180 -9.74 9.65 -12.34
C ALA A 180 -11.10 9.48 -13.06
N SER A 181 -11.11 9.30 -14.39
CA SER A 181 -12.33 9.10 -15.18
C SER A 181 -13.11 7.83 -14.81
N ALA A 182 -12.47 6.84 -14.18
CA ALA A 182 -13.13 5.62 -13.70
C ALA A 182 -14.03 5.85 -12.47
N ALA A 183 -13.85 6.98 -11.77
CA ALA A 183 -14.66 7.38 -10.63
C ALA A 183 -15.69 8.45 -11.03
N SER A 184 -16.85 8.48 -10.35
CA SER A 184 -17.83 9.55 -10.51
C SER A 184 -17.29 10.90 -10.01
N ALA A 185 -17.91 12.01 -10.41
CA ALA A 185 -17.49 13.34 -9.95
C ALA A 185 -17.50 13.48 -8.41
N THR A 186 -18.51 12.92 -7.74
CA THR A 186 -18.63 12.91 -6.29
C THR A 186 -17.52 12.08 -5.63
N GLU A 187 -17.22 10.89 -6.18
CA GLU A 187 -16.12 10.07 -5.68
C GLU A 187 -14.78 10.75 -5.88
N ARG A 188 -14.50 11.33 -7.07
CA ARG A 188 -13.27 12.08 -7.33
C ARG A 188 -13.06 13.19 -6.31
N LYS A 189 -14.11 13.97 -6.02
CA LYS A 189 -14.07 15.05 -5.02
C LYS A 189 -13.75 14.51 -3.63
N MET A 190 -14.44 13.46 -3.19
CA MET A 190 -14.18 12.83 -1.88
C MET A 190 -12.74 12.31 -1.79
N LEU A 191 -12.26 11.57 -2.81
CA LEU A 191 -10.90 11.03 -2.84
C LEU A 191 -9.87 12.18 -2.76
N ALA A 192 -10.05 13.24 -3.56
CA ALA A 192 -9.25 14.44 -3.53
C ALA A 192 -9.15 15.08 -2.14
N GLU A 193 -10.30 15.33 -1.51
CA GLU A 193 -10.37 15.95 -0.17
C GLU A 193 -9.70 15.07 0.90
N ARG A 194 -9.91 13.76 0.84
CA ARG A 194 -9.31 12.78 1.77
C ARG A 194 -7.80 12.70 1.61
N MET A 195 -7.30 12.69 0.38
CA MET A 195 -5.86 12.73 0.11
C MET A 195 -5.20 13.97 0.74
N ASP A 196 -5.80 15.14 0.57
CA ASP A 196 -5.24 16.37 1.14
C ASP A 196 -5.28 16.42 2.65
N LYS A 197 -6.37 15.95 3.25
CA LYS A 197 -6.48 15.84 4.71
C LYS A 197 -5.44 14.88 5.26
N LEU A 198 -5.24 13.74 4.61
CA LEU A 198 -4.24 12.76 5.02
C LEU A 198 -2.82 13.30 4.84
N ALA A 199 -2.52 13.94 3.71
CA ALA A 199 -1.22 14.59 3.50
C ALA A 199 -0.93 15.66 4.58
N ARG A 200 -1.93 16.47 4.97
CA ARG A 200 -1.80 17.41 6.10
C ARG A 200 -1.51 16.70 7.42
N ALA A 201 -2.20 15.58 7.71
CA ALA A 201 -1.98 14.82 8.93
C ALA A 201 -0.59 14.15 8.97
N ILE A 202 -0.10 13.65 7.83
CA ILE A 202 1.26 13.10 7.71
C ILE A 202 2.30 14.20 7.94
N VAL A 203 2.13 15.37 7.34
CA VAL A 203 3.02 16.52 7.53
C VAL A 203 2.97 17.04 8.97
N ALA A 204 1.80 17.06 9.60
CA ALA A 204 1.65 17.52 10.99
C ALA A 204 2.32 16.59 12.01
N THR A 205 2.69 15.37 11.61
CA THR A 205 3.25 14.34 12.49
C THR A 205 4.70 13.98 12.16
N VAL A 206 5.31 14.67 11.19
CA VAL A 206 6.71 14.48 10.82
C VAL A 206 7.65 15.11 11.83
N GLU A 207 8.74 14.41 12.14
CA GLU A 207 9.92 14.96 12.83
C GLU A 207 11.01 15.18 11.77
N LEU A 208 11.49 16.41 11.62
CA LEU A 208 12.64 16.68 10.75
C LEU A 208 13.93 16.55 11.55
N ARG A 209 14.80 15.62 11.15
CA ARG A 209 16.15 15.46 11.71
C ARG A 209 17.14 15.89 10.65
N GLU A 210 17.76 17.04 10.86
CA GLU A 210 18.71 17.64 9.91
C GLU A 210 18.11 17.80 8.49
N GLY A 211 16.80 18.06 8.40
CA GLY A 211 16.08 18.21 7.13
C GLY A 211 15.48 16.92 6.54
N ALA A 212 15.89 15.75 7.02
CA ALA A 212 15.32 14.47 6.63
C ALA A 212 14.05 14.14 7.45
N PRO A 213 12.95 13.67 6.82
CA PRO A 213 11.70 13.40 7.53
C PRO A 213 11.67 12.04 8.22
N TYR A 214 11.12 11.99 9.43
CA TYR A 214 10.93 10.77 10.23
C TYR A 214 9.54 10.74 10.87
N TRP A 215 9.06 9.54 11.11
CA TRP A 215 7.79 9.33 11.83
C TRP A 215 7.95 8.25 12.90
N LYS A 216 7.17 8.41 13.96
CA LYS A 216 6.90 7.34 14.92
C LYS A 216 6.03 6.27 14.27
N TYR A 217 6.15 5.03 14.74
CA TYR A 217 5.35 3.91 14.25
C TYR A 217 3.86 4.15 14.47
N ILE A 218 3.48 4.67 15.65
CA ILE A 218 2.13 5.12 15.97
C ILE A 218 2.21 6.52 16.56
N ILE A 219 1.41 7.45 16.07
CA ILE A 219 1.39 8.82 16.58
C ILE A 219 0.74 8.89 17.98
N PRO A 220 1.39 9.49 18.99
CA PRO A 220 0.77 9.74 20.28
C PRO A 220 -0.36 10.80 20.22
N PRO A 221 -1.37 10.71 21.11
CA PRO A 221 -1.57 9.66 22.10
C PRO A 221 -2.09 8.35 21.46
N ASN A 222 -1.63 7.20 21.97
CA ASN A 222 -2.10 5.89 21.53
C ASN A 222 -2.28 4.91 22.69
N LYS A 223 -3.16 3.90 22.53
CA LYS A 223 -3.52 2.94 23.60
C LYS A 223 -2.33 2.13 24.13
N TYR A 224 -1.32 1.93 23.30
CA TYR A 224 -0.12 1.17 23.65
C TYR A 224 0.91 2.01 24.40
N LYS A 225 0.71 3.33 24.53
CA LYS A 225 1.70 4.29 25.04
C LYS A 225 3.07 4.11 24.36
N SER A 226 3.04 3.67 23.10
CA SER A 226 4.24 3.42 22.32
C SER A 226 4.75 4.74 21.76
N ASP A 227 6.02 5.02 21.97
CA ASP A 227 6.74 6.13 21.34
C ASP A 227 7.77 5.63 20.33
N ARG A 228 7.60 4.38 19.85
CA ARG A 228 8.61 3.70 19.05
C ARG A 228 8.75 4.38 17.68
N PRO A 229 9.98 4.63 17.22
CA PRO A 229 10.29 5.04 15.84
C PRO A 229 9.92 3.96 14.80
N ASN A 230 9.71 4.38 13.55
CA ASN A 230 9.54 3.46 12.42
C ASN A 230 10.86 2.73 12.08
N ASP A 231 10.73 1.51 11.56
CA ASP A 231 11.83 0.84 10.86
C ASP A 231 11.90 1.27 9.38
N LEU A 232 12.93 0.79 8.67
CA LEU A 232 13.17 1.12 7.27
C LEU A 232 11.98 0.78 6.36
N VAL A 233 11.37 -0.39 6.51
CA VAL A 233 10.28 -0.83 5.61
C VAL A 233 9.09 0.11 5.76
N HIS A 234 8.73 0.45 6.99
CA HIS A 234 7.64 1.38 7.25
C HIS A 234 7.98 2.80 6.83
N GLN A 235 9.24 3.23 6.95
CA GLN A 235 9.70 4.52 6.42
C GLN A 235 9.56 4.59 4.89
N VAL A 236 9.94 3.51 4.18
CA VAL A 236 9.75 3.38 2.73
C VAL A 236 8.29 3.52 2.36
N TYR A 237 7.37 2.85 3.06
CA TYR A 237 5.93 2.98 2.78
C TYR A 237 5.42 4.43 2.90
N ILE A 238 5.89 5.17 3.91
CA ILE A 238 5.49 6.56 4.08
C ILE A 238 6.00 7.40 2.92
N LEU A 239 7.30 7.33 2.64
CA LEU A 239 7.91 8.16 1.62
C LEU A 239 7.40 7.81 0.22
N TRP A 240 7.28 6.53 -0.11
CA TRP A 240 6.70 6.07 -1.37
C TRP A 240 5.33 6.73 -1.61
N GLY A 241 4.42 6.61 -0.65
CA GLY A 241 3.08 7.13 -0.82
C GLY A 241 3.00 8.66 -0.84
N VAL A 242 3.80 9.34 -0.02
CA VAL A 242 3.83 10.81 0.00
C VAL A 242 4.49 11.39 -1.26
N GLU A 243 5.49 10.72 -1.83
CA GLU A 243 6.11 11.15 -3.08
C GLU A 243 5.16 10.96 -4.28
N HIS A 244 4.36 9.88 -4.32
CA HIS A 244 3.27 9.79 -5.31
C HIS A 244 2.24 10.91 -5.16
N TYR A 245 1.92 11.31 -3.93
CA TYR A 245 1.08 12.48 -3.70
C TYR A 245 1.74 13.78 -4.17
N ARG A 246 3.05 13.95 -3.95
CA ARG A 246 3.82 15.09 -4.47
C ARG A 246 3.71 15.17 -5.99
N ASP A 247 3.77 14.04 -6.68
CA ASP A 247 3.73 14.00 -8.14
C ASP A 247 2.32 14.25 -8.70
N ALA A 248 1.30 13.69 -8.08
CA ALA A 248 -0.07 13.73 -8.58
C ALA A 248 -0.85 14.99 -8.20
N ARG A 249 -0.58 15.55 -7.01
CA ARG A 249 -1.43 16.56 -6.37
C ARG A 249 -0.63 17.80 -5.98
N ASN A 250 0.42 17.60 -5.19
CA ASN A 250 1.27 18.67 -4.63
C ASN A 250 0.53 19.85 -3.97
N THR A 251 -0.72 19.65 -3.50
CA THR A 251 -1.52 20.74 -2.92
C THR A 251 -1.21 21.00 -1.45
N VAL A 252 -0.59 20.04 -0.76
CA VAL A 252 -0.04 20.22 0.59
C VAL A 252 1.48 20.33 0.48
N LYS A 253 2.04 21.43 0.99
CA LYS A 253 3.49 21.68 0.97
C LYS A 253 4.19 20.72 1.93
N LEU A 254 5.01 19.84 1.38
CA LEU A 254 5.90 18.97 2.15
C LEU A 254 7.10 19.80 2.65
N PRO A 255 7.45 19.75 3.94
CA PRO A 255 8.56 20.53 4.49
C PRO A 255 9.94 19.93 4.17
N TRP A 256 10.00 18.82 3.43
CA TRP A 256 11.22 18.23 2.88
C TRP A 256 11.16 18.15 1.34
N ASN A 257 12.32 18.07 0.70
CA ASN A 257 12.46 17.79 -0.73
C ASN A 257 12.79 16.31 -0.97
N ARG A 258 12.89 15.89 -2.24
CA ARG A 258 13.20 14.48 -2.57
C ARG A 258 14.57 14.04 -2.07
N ALA A 259 15.57 14.93 -2.04
CA ALA A 259 16.88 14.60 -1.48
C ALA A 259 16.78 14.27 0.01
N GLY A 260 16.04 15.06 0.80
CA GLY A 260 15.79 14.76 2.21
C GLY A 260 14.99 13.47 2.43
N ALA A 261 14.05 13.14 1.54
CA ALA A 261 13.36 11.85 1.57
C ALA A 261 14.32 10.68 1.34
N MET A 262 15.20 10.76 0.34
CA MET A 262 16.22 9.73 0.09
C MET A 262 17.21 9.63 1.25
N GLU A 263 17.67 10.77 1.77
CA GLU A 263 18.56 10.82 2.92
C GLU A 263 17.94 10.15 4.16
N SER A 264 16.64 10.33 4.38
CA SER A 264 15.92 9.64 5.46
C SER A 264 16.04 8.11 5.37
N LEU A 265 15.97 7.56 4.16
CA LEU A 265 16.16 6.12 3.90
C LEU A 265 17.62 5.70 4.06
N GLU A 266 18.54 6.47 3.49
CA GLU A 266 19.98 6.18 3.52
C GLU A 266 20.52 6.13 4.95
N ARG A 267 19.97 6.92 5.88
CA ARG A 267 20.38 6.91 7.28
C ARG A 267 20.11 5.57 7.98
N PHE A 268 19.15 4.76 7.52
CA PHE A 268 19.00 3.38 8.00
C PHE A 268 20.16 2.47 7.59
N TRP A 269 21.04 2.91 6.69
CA TRP A 269 22.24 2.20 6.29
C TRP A 269 23.48 2.88 6.84
N LYS A 270 24.22 2.18 7.71
CA LYS A 270 25.49 2.70 8.25
C LYS A 270 26.51 1.58 8.34
N ASP A 271 27.72 1.83 7.85
CA ASP A 271 28.85 0.90 7.88
C ASP A 271 28.52 -0.47 7.23
N GLY A 272 27.71 -0.47 6.18
CA GLY A 272 27.26 -1.71 5.51
C GLY A 272 26.20 -2.51 6.27
N THR A 273 25.60 -1.93 7.31
CA THR A 273 24.59 -2.59 8.15
C THR A 273 23.31 -1.76 8.30
N LEU A 274 22.18 -2.46 8.47
CA LEU A 274 20.90 -1.83 8.77
C LEU A 274 20.87 -1.36 10.24
N ARG A 275 20.51 -0.09 10.47
CA ARG A 275 20.30 0.51 11.78
C ARG A 275 18.82 0.69 12.06
N PHE A 276 18.46 0.59 13.33
CA PHE A 276 17.13 0.95 13.83
C PHE A 276 17.32 2.17 14.72
N PHE A 277 16.67 3.28 14.35
CA PHE A 277 16.62 4.50 15.16
C PHE A 277 15.43 4.46 16.08
#